data_AF-A0A9D4BL59-F1
#
_entry.id   AF-A0A9D4BL59-F1
#
_cell.length_a   1.000
_cell.length_b   1.000
_cell.length_c   1.000
_cell.angle_alpha   90.00
_cell.angle_beta   90.00
_cell.angle_gamma   90.00
#
_symmetry.space_group_name_H-M   'P 1'
#
loop_
_entity.id
_entity.type
_entity.pdbx_description
1 polymer ?
#
loop_
_entity_poly.entity_id
_entity_poly.type
_entity_poly.pdbx_seq_one_letter_code
_entity_poly.pdbx_strand_id
1 'polypeptide(L)' 'MESMEYLQGITTGYGARIQVHEPGTYPYPVHEGMHVPASMETSIGLKLVRPSFGLSKYH' A
#
# COMPACT_ATOMS: atom_id res chain seq x y z
N MET A 1 1.52 22.46 5.73
CA MET A 1 0.66 21.34 6.20
C MET A 1 -0.51 21.29 5.23
N GLU A 2 -0.54 20.27 4.35
CA GLU A 2 -1.48 20.15 3.21
C GLU A 2 -2.95 19.92 3.61
N SER A 3 -3.34 20.06 4.89
CA SER A 3 -4.70 19.77 5.35
C SER A 3 -5.76 20.70 4.76
N MET A 4 -5.36 21.85 4.20
CA MET A 4 -6.27 22.83 3.58
C MET A 4 -6.53 22.56 2.09
N GLU A 5 -5.84 21.60 1.46
CA GLU A 5 -5.97 21.29 0.02
C GLU A 5 -6.91 20.11 -0.28
N TYR A 6 -7.48 19.50 0.76
CA TYR A 6 -8.42 18.40 0.60
C TYR A 6 -9.79 18.91 0.13
N LEU A 7 -10.27 18.35 -0.98
CA LEU A 7 -11.57 18.69 -1.55
C LEU A 7 -12.70 18.13 -0.68
N GLN A 8 -13.46 19.02 -0.06
CA GLN A 8 -14.67 18.66 0.71
C GLN A 8 -15.69 17.96 -0.19
N GLY A 9 -16.32 16.90 0.32
CA GLY A 9 -17.32 16.10 -0.42
C GLY A 9 -16.74 15.02 -1.33
N ILE A 10 -15.44 15.04 -1.61
CA ILE A 10 -14.72 14.00 -2.38
C ILE A 10 -13.80 13.20 -1.46
N THR A 11 -13.07 13.90 -0.59
CA THR A 11 -12.15 13.26 0.36
C THR A 11 -12.82 13.09 1.72
N THR A 12 -12.75 11.87 2.28
CA THR A 12 -13.42 11.52 3.54
C THR A 12 -12.47 11.53 4.75
N GLY A 13 -11.19 11.82 4.56
CA GLY A 13 -10.19 11.81 5.62
C GLY A 13 -8.83 12.35 5.17
N TYR A 14 -7.94 12.50 6.14
CA TYR A 14 -6.61 13.09 6.00
C TYR A 14 -5.54 12.05 6.31
N GLY A 15 -4.45 12.05 5.56
CA GLY A 15 -3.39 11.05 5.68
C GLY A 15 -2.82 10.66 4.32
N ALA A 16 -2.01 9.60 4.34
CA ALA A 16 -1.39 9.04 3.16
C ALA A 16 -1.94 7.64 2.87
N ARG A 17 -1.87 7.23 1.59
CA ARG A 17 -2.06 5.84 1.20
C ARG A 17 -0.75 5.31 0.63
N ILE A 18 -0.27 4.20 1.19
CA ILE A 18 1.03 3.61 0.84
C ILE A 18 0.80 2.20 0.31
N GLN A 19 1.50 1.82 -0.75
CA GLN A 19 1.55 0.44 -1.21
C GLN A 19 3.02 0.05 -1.39
N VAL A 20 3.38 -1.14 -0.90
CA VAL A 20 4.67 -1.77 -1.20
C VAL A 20 4.47 -2.70 -2.38
N HIS A 21 5.24 -2.52 -3.44
CA HIS A 21 5.12 -3.30 -4.67
C HIS A 21 6.51 -3.58 -5.25
N GLU A 22 6.60 -4.56 -6.15
CA GLU A 22 7.88 -4.96 -6.75
C GLU A 22 8.43 -3.88 -7.69
N PRO A 23 9.76 -3.67 -7.75
CA PRO A 23 10.37 -2.77 -8.71
C PRO A 23 9.96 -3.08 -10.14
N GLY A 24 9.62 -2.05 -10.92
CA GLY A 24 9.19 -2.20 -12.31
C GLY A 24 7.71 -2.59 -12.50
N THR A 25 6.96 -2.76 -11.41
CA THR A 25 5.50 -2.96 -11.48
C THR A 25 4.75 -1.64 -11.27
N TYR A 26 3.50 -1.56 -11.76
CA TYR A 26 2.63 -0.42 -11.51
C TYR A 26 1.88 -0.61 -10.19
N PRO A 27 1.95 0.34 -9.23
CA PRO A 27 1.19 0.23 -8.00
C PRO A 27 -0.29 0.50 -8.27
N TYR A 28 -1.16 -0.24 -7.58
CA TYR A 28 -2.60 0.01 -7.55
C TYR A 28 -3.08 0.30 -6.12
N PRO A 29 -2.69 1.47 -5.57
CA PRO A 29 -2.85 1.75 -4.16
C PRO A 29 -4.32 1.83 -3.76
N VAL A 30 -5.24 2.13 -4.69
CA VAL A 30 -6.68 2.21 -4.43
C VAL A 30 -7.27 0.88 -3.93
N HIS A 31 -6.70 -0.26 -4.32
CA HIS A 31 -7.18 -1.58 -3.92
C HIS A 31 -6.25 -2.29 -2.94
N GLU A 32 -4.94 -2.09 -3.07
CA GLU A 32 -3.93 -2.87 -2.33
C GLU A 32 -3.10 -2.03 -1.34
N GLY A 33 -3.31 -0.71 -1.31
CA GLY A 33 -2.60 0.19 -0.41
C GLY A 33 -3.22 0.26 0.98
N MET A 34 -2.37 0.51 1.97
CA MET A 34 -2.72 0.77 3.38
C MET A 34 -2.86 2.27 3.67
N HIS A 35 -3.79 2.61 4.57
CA HIS A 35 -3.97 3.98 5.06
C HIS A 35 -3.02 4.27 6.22
N VAL A 36 -2.37 5.42 6.18
CA VAL A 36 -1.47 5.90 7.23
C VAL A 36 -1.99 7.24 7.78
N PRO A 37 -2.27 7.34 9.09
CA PRO A 37 -2.77 8.56 9.70
C PRO A 37 -1.70 9.66 9.72
N ALA A 38 -2.11 10.91 9.48
CA ALA A 38 -1.18 12.05 9.51
C ALA A 38 -0.78 12.50 10.93
N SER A 39 -1.53 12.10 11.95
CA SER A 39 -1.41 12.64 13.32
C SER A 39 -0.56 11.80 14.27
N MET A 40 -0.06 10.65 13.82
CA MET A 40 0.72 9.73 14.65
C MET A 40 1.75 8.97 13.83
N GLU A 41 2.85 8.57 14.49
CA GLU A 41 3.86 7.72 13.88
C GLU A 41 3.29 6.34 13.55
N THR A 42 3.67 5.80 12.39
CA THR A 42 3.29 4.45 11.96
C THR A 42 4.54 3.68 11.54
N SER A 43 4.86 2.60 12.26
CA SER A 43 5.97 1.71 11.90
C SER A 43 5.46 0.52 11.06
N ILE A 44 6.07 0.28 9.88
CA ILE A 44 5.65 -0.78 8.94
C ILE A 44 6.75 -1.82 8.81
N GLY A 45 6.54 -3.02 9.37
CA GLY A 45 7.43 -4.16 9.23
C GLY A 45 7.11 -4.98 7.98
N LEU A 46 8.13 -5.36 7.20
CA LEU A 46 7.97 -6.14 5.97
C LEU A 46 8.61 -7.51 6.08
N LYS A 47 7.93 -8.54 5.57
CA LYS A 47 8.46 -9.89 5.38
C LYS A 47 8.20 -10.34 3.95
N LEU A 48 9.27 -10.60 3.21
CA LEU A 48 9.16 -11.16 1.87
C LEU A 48 8.71 -12.63 1.97
N VAL A 49 7.56 -12.96 1.40
CA VAL A 49 7.06 -14.33 1.27
C VAL A 49 7.09 -14.69 -0.21
N ARG A 50 7.98 -15.61 -0.59
CA ARG A 50 8.01 -16.17 -1.95
C ARG A 50 7.25 -17.50 -1.93
N PRO A 51 6.05 -17.57 -2.51
CA PRO A 51 5.38 -18.85 -2.65
C PRO A 51 6.18 -19.74 -3.59
N SER A 52 6.68 -20.86 -3.07
CA SER A 52 7.29 -21.92 -3.87
C SER A 52 6.19 -22.79 -4.46
N PHE A 53 5.82 -22.54 -5.71
CA PHE A 53 4.99 -23.48 -6.46
C PHE A 53 5.87 -24.64 -6.91
N GLY A 54 5.60 -25.84 -6.39
CA GLY A 54 6.29 -27.06 -6.80
C GLY A 54 6.03 -27.33 -8.28
N LEU A 55 7.11 -27.40 -9.08
CA LEU A 55 7.03 -27.93 -10.43
C LEU A 55 6.65 -29.40 -10.34
N SER A 56 5.39 -29.73 -10.60
CA SER A 56 4.95 -31.12 -10.84
C SER A 56 5.71 -31.64 -12.06
N LYS A 57 6.81 -32.34 -11.82
CA LYS A 57 7.50 -33.12 -12.85
C LYS A 57 6.66 -34.35 -13.15
N TYR A 58 5.83 -34.27 -14.19
CA TYR A 58 5.31 -35.47 -14.84
C TYR A 58 6.48 -36.18 -15.52
N HIS A 59 6.88 -37.33 -14.96
CA HIS A 59 7.56 -38.44 -15.63
C HIS A 59 6.63 -39.63 -15.58
#